data_AF-A0A7S3M479-F1
#
_entry.id   AF-A0A7S3M479-F1
#
_cell.length_a   1.000
_cell.length_b   1.000
_cell.length_c   1.000
_cell.angle_alpha   90.00
_cell.angle_beta   90.00
_cell.angle_gamma   90.00
#
_symmetry.space_group_name_H-M   'P 1'
#
loop_
_entity.id
_entity.type
_entity.pdbx_description
1 polymer ?
#
loop_
_entity_poly.entity_id
_entity_poly.type
_entity_poly.pdbx_seq_one_letter_code
_entity_poly.pdbx_strand_id
1 'polypeptide(L)'
;AEAADDVPAPSELVRHIFDAHADPASGGRVPRFVVRMLPLDCICAPHLKQFQAAAAAFLPRAFAGVKEGTGWYVAFQSRAMSTLKKEDVLTTLKEILRPLNLDMSVCDAEYTILVEVNPVVCGFSVIRGYEDKLHECNLQALCKAVGLKEDEEDDDMDEDEDEDEEAGVAADEERAAEAV
;
A
#
# COMPACT_ATOMS: atom_id res chain seq x y z
N ALA A 1 11.39 32.21 -15.10
CA ALA A 1 10.00 31.81 -14.85
C ALA A 1 9.72 30.69 -15.84
N GLU A 2 10.12 29.48 -15.46
CA GLU A 2 9.89 28.28 -16.28
C GLU A 2 8.72 27.54 -15.67
N ALA A 3 7.73 27.23 -16.51
CA ALA A 3 6.63 26.37 -16.18
C ALA A 3 7.19 25.00 -15.81
N ALA A 4 7.18 24.66 -14.53
CA ALA A 4 7.26 23.26 -14.14
C ALA A 4 5.99 22.60 -14.68
N ASP A 5 6.17 21.57 -15.51
CA ASP A 5 5.10 20.68 -15.96
C ASP A 5 4.10 20.42 -14.82
N ASP A 6 2.80 20.48 -15.13
CA ASP A 6 1.65 20.28 -14.25
C ASP A 6 1.53 18.81 -13.80
N VAL A 7 2.62 18.24 -13.30
CA VAL A 7 2.69 16.90 -12.75
C VAL A 7 2.48 17.01 -11.24
N PRO A 8 1.40 16.43 -10.70
CA PRO A 8 1.11 16.50 -9.28
C PRO A 8 2.23 15.85 -8.45
N ALA A 9 2.38 16.28 -7.20
CA ALA A 9 3.33 15.63 -6.30
C ALA A 9 2.97 14.14 -6.13
N PRO A 10 3.95 13.25 -5.88
CA PRO A 10 3.67 11.82 -5.69
C PRO A 10 2.58 11.54 -4.64
N SER A 11 2.55 12.26 -3.53
CA SER A 11 1.49 12.16 -2.52
C SER A 11 0.12 12.60 -3.00
N GLU A 12 0.05 13.57 -3.90
CA GLU A 12 -1.20 14.01 -4.53
C GLU A 12 -1.70 12.99 -5.55
N LEU A 13 -0.80 12.43 -6.36
CA LEU A 13 -1.14 11.38 -7.30
C LEU A 13 -1.69 10.14 -6.59
N VAL A 14 -1.03 9.68 -5.52
CA VAL A 14 -1.52 8.55 -4.73
C VAL A 14 -2.91 8.87 -4.16
N ARG A 15 -3.14 10.07 -3.63
CA ARG A 15 -4.46 10.45 -3.13
C ARG A 15 -5.53 10.39 -4.21
N HIS A 16 -5.26 10.93 -5.41
CA HIS A 16 -6.20 10.88 -6.53
C HIS A 16 -6.52 9.44 -6.94
N ILE A 17 -5.51 8.55 -6.97
CA ILE A 17 -5.72 7.13 -7.27
C ILE A 17 -6.61 6.49 -6.21
N PHE A 18 -6.36 6.74 -4.93
CA PHE A 18 -7.15 6.17 -3.84
C PHE A 18 -8.58 6.72 -3.83
N ASP A 19 -8.77 8.03 -4.02
CA ASP A 19 -10.11 8.64 -4.11
C ASP A 19 -10.92 8.04 -5.28
N ALA A 20 -10.27 7.78 -6.42
CA ALA A 20 -10.91 7.15 -7.57
C ALA A 20 -11.36 5.69 -7.32
N HIS A 21 -10.65 4.95 -6.47
CA HIS A 21 -11.02 3.58 -6.09
C HIS A 21 -11.87 3.50 -4.81
N ALA A 22 -11.98 4.60 -4.06
CA ALA A 22 -12.86 4.70 -2.91
C ALA A 22 -14.33 4.90 -3.30
N ASP A 23 -14.59 5.46 -4.49
CA ASP A 23 -15.94 5.64 -5.02
C ASP A 23 -16.42 4.40 -5.79
N PRO A 24 -17.39 3.61 -5.27
CA PRO A 24 -17.93 2.45 -5.95
C PRO A 24 -18.68 2.81 -7.25
N ALA A 25 -19.08 4.08 -7.44
CA ALA A 25 -19.70 4.54 -8.67
C ALA A 25 -18.69 4.77 -9.81
N SER A 26 -17.37 4.81 -9.52
CA SER A 26 -16.35 5.08 -10.54
C SER A 26 -16.18 3.93 -11.54
N GLY A 27 -16.78 2.76 -11.29
CA GLY A 27 -16.59 1.56 -12.10
C GLY A 27 -15.14 1.09 -12.12
N GLY A 28 -14.33 1.54 -11.15
CA GLY A 28 -12.92 1.23 -11.05
C GLY A 28 -12.69 -0.26 -10.82
N ARG A 29 -11.96 -0.90 -11.73
CA ARG A 29 -11.47 -2.27 -11.54
C ARG A 29 -10.42 -2.28 -10.45
N VAL A 30 -10.46 -3.30 -9.60
CA VAL A 30 -9.44 -3.51 -8.56
C VAL A 30 -8.09 -3.76 -9.24
N PRO A 31 -7.05 -2.98 -8.94
CA PRO A 31 -5.72 -3.22 -9.50
C PRO A 31 -5.12 -4.48 -8.87
N ARG A 32 -5.22 -5.61 -9.60
CA ARG A 32 -4.80 -6.93 -9.13
C ARG A 32 -3.35 -7.01 -8.66
N PHE A 33 -2.44 -6.32 -9.34
CA PHE A 33 -0.99 -6.44 -9.12
C PHE A 33 -0.37 -5.29 -8.31
N VAL A 34 -1.17 -4.35 -7.80
CA VAL A 34 -0.68 -3.21 -7.01
C VAL A 34 -1.20 -3.32 -5.59
N VAL A 35 -0.34 -3.77 -4.67
CA VAL A 35 -0.70 -3.92 -3.25
C VAL A 35 -0.59 -2.59 -2.52
N ARG A 36 0.61 -1.98 -2.50
CA ARG A 36 0.89 -0.75 -1.74
C ARG A 36 1.61 0.27 -2.61
N MET A 37 1.15 1.52 -2.56
CA MET A 37 1.82 2.65 -3.18
C MET A 37 2.58 3.44 -2.12
N LEU A 38 3.85 3.76 -2.37
CA LEU A 38 4.66 4.55 -1.43
C LEU A 38 4.93 5.93 -2.06
N PRO A 39 4.14 6.96 -1.73
CA PRO A 39 4.43 8.30 -2.23
C PRO A 39 5.67 8.83 -1.53
N LEU A 40 6.72 9.13 -2.30
CA LEU A 40 7.96 9.72 -1.80
C LEU A 40 8.14 11.09 -2.45
N ASP A 41 7.78 12.16 -1.73
CA ASP A 41 7.84 13.53 -2.25
C ASP A 41 9.26 14.10 -2.19
N CYS A 42 10.07 13.61 -1.24
CA CYS A 42 11.48 13.95 -1.11
C CYS A 42 12.31 12.68 -1.01
N ILE A 43 13.45 12.63 -1.70
CA ILE A 43 14.39 11.51 -1.71
C ILE A 43 15.79 12.06 -1.43
N CYS A 44 16.55 11.36 -0.58
CA CYS A 44 17.93 11.66 -0.27
C CYS A 44 18.76 10.38 -0.14
N ALA A 45 20.07 10.55 -0.02
CA ALA A 45 20.96 9.44 0.32
C ALA A 45 20.60 8.87 1.70
N PRO A 46 20.78 7.55 1.92
CA PRO A 46 20.26 6.88 3.10
C PRO A 46 21.21 7.02 4.31
N HIS A 47 21.49 8.27 4.69
CA HIS A 47 22.33 8.65 5.81
C HIS A 47 21.65 9.73 6.64
N LEU A 48 21.81 9.67 7.97
CA LEU A 48 21.11 10.56 8.91
C LEU A 48 21.31 12.05 8.59
N LYS A 49 22.54 12.48 8.26
CA LYS A 49 22.83 13.89 7.94
C LYS A 49 22.08 14.38 6.69
N GLN A 50 21.97 13.51 5.68
CA GLN A 50 21.29 13.86 4.43
C GLN A 50 19.78 13.88 4.63
N PHE A 51 19.26 12.93 5.41
CA PHE A 51 17.87 12.94 5.86
C PHE A 51 17.54 14.21 6.63
N GLN A 52 18.35 14.61 7.61
CA GLN A 52 18.14 15.82 8.40
C GLN A 52 18.11 17.08 7.53
N ALA A 53 19.05 17.21 6.59
CA ALA A 53 19.09 18.35 5.67
C ALA A 53 17.86 18.40 4.76
N ALA A 54 17.47 17.26 4.18
CA ALA A 54 16.29 17.17 3.32
C ALA A 54 15.00 17.45 4.10
N ALA A 55 14.83 16.85 5.28
CA ALA A 55 13.66 17.01 6.13
C ALA A 55 13.52 18.46 6.62
N ALA A 56 14.63 19.11 7.01
CA ALA A 56 14.61 20.50 7.45
C ALA A 56 14.21 21.48 6.33
N ALA A 57 14.51 21.15 5.07
CA ALA A 57 14.10 21.95 3.92
C ALA A 57 12.64 21.70 3.49
N PHE A 58 12.17 20.46 3.61
CA PHE A 58 10.85 20.04 3.12
C PHE A 58 9.74 20.24 4.15
N LEU A 59 9.91 19.77 5.38
CA LEU A 59 8.83 19.67 6.37
C LEU A 59 8.21 21.03 6.74
N PRO A 60 8.98 22.12 6.97
CA PRO A 60 8.37 23.42 7.26
C PRO A 60 7.47 23.92 6.14
N ARG A 61 7.77 23.57 4.88
CA ARG A 61 6.95 23.91 3.72
C ARG A 61 5.72 23.00 3.62
N ALA A 62 5.88 21.71 3.89
CA ALA A 62 4.80 20.74 3.86
C ALA A 62 3.74 21.00 4.95
N PHE A 63 4.16 21.49 6.12
CA PHE A 63 3.29 21.90 7.21
C PHE A 63 2.93 23.40 7.20
N ALA A 64 3.25 24.12 6.12
CA ALA A 64 2.92 25.54 6.03
C ALA A 64 1.40 25.74 6.03
N GLY A 65 0.89 26.46 7.04
CA GLY A 65 -0.55 26.71 7.20
C GLY A 65 -1.32 25.64 7.98
N VAL A 66 -0.63 24.64 8.52
CA VAL A 66 -1.23 23.70 9.49
C VAL A 66 -1.42 24.42 10.83
N LYS A 67 -2.51 24.09 11.53
CA LYS A 67 -2.83 24.69 12.84
C LYS A 67 -1.87 24.19 13.91
N GLU A 68 -1.56 25.07 14.87
CA GLU A 68 -0.84 24.67 16.07
C GLU A 68 -1.65 23.61 16.85
N GLY A 69 -0.96 22.65 17.46
CA GLY A 69 -1.57 21.51 18.17
C GLY A 69 -2.11 20.40 17.27
N THR A 70 -1.91 20.48 15.95
CA THR A 70 -2.28 19.39 15.05
C THR A 70 -1.42 18.15 15.32
N GLY A 71 -2.10 16.99 15.43
CA GLY A 71 -1.50 15.69 15.67
C GLY A 71 -0.71 15.15 14.47
N TRP A 72 0.53 14.70 14.70
CA TRP A 72 1.35 14.01 13.70
C TRP A 72 1.94 12.69 14.21
N TYR A 73 2.15 11.75 13.28
CA TYR A 73 2.76 10.44 13.52
C TYR A 73 3.87 10.14 12.50
N VAL A 74 4.71 9.13 12.78
CA VAL A 74 5.77 8.67 11.88
C VAL A 74 5.56 7.20 11.53
N ALA A 75 5.29 6.92 10.27
CA ALA A 75 5.30 5.57 9.71
C ALA A 75 6.71 5.30 9.15
N PHE A 76 7.53 4.58 9.92
CA PHE A 76 8.90 4.24 9.53
C PHE A 76 8.98 2.80 9.01
N GLN A 77 9.51 2.65 7.80
CA GLN A 77 9.82 1.37 7.19
C GLN A 77 11.30 1.35 6.75
N SER A 78 11.96 0.22 7.01
CA SER A 78 13.35 0.00 6.59
C SER A 78 13.49 -1.38 5.98
N ARG A 79 14.16 -1.47 4.85
CA ARG A 79 14.43 -2.71 4.13
C ARG A 79 15.93 -2.97 4.09
N ALA A 80 16.37 -4.11 4.61
CA ALA A 80 17.75 -4.60 4.49
C ALA A 80 18.84 -3.57 4.89
N MET A 81 18.54 -2.67 5.83
CA MET A 81 19.45 -1.60 6.23
C MET A 81 19.22 -1.18 7.69
N SER A 82 20.32 -0.96 8.42
CA SER A 82 20.31 -0.59 9.85
C SER A 82 21.07 0.72 10.17
N THR A 83 21.65 1.35 9.15
CA THR A 83 22.40 2.62 9.28
C THR A 83 21.52 3.81 9.65
N LEU A 84 20.20 3.72 9.45
CA LEU A 84 19.25 4.77 9.80
C LEU A 84 18.15 4.15 10.65
N LYS A 85 18.09 4.54 11.93
CA LYS A 85 17.18 3.95 12.92
C LYS A 85 15.95 4.81 13.11
N LYS A 86 14.85 4.17 13.51
CA LYS A 86 13.58 4.84 13.78
C LYS A 86 13.72 5.92 14.85
N GLU A 87 14.53 5.67 15.88
CA GLU A 87 14.74 6.61 17.00
C GLU A 87 15.46 7.88 16.54
N ASP A 88 16.46 7.73 15.67
CA ASP A 88 17.23 8.86 15.13
C ASP A 88 16.36 9.73 14.20
N VAL A 89 15.54 9.08 13.37
CA VAL A 89 14.53 9.76 12.54
C VAL A 89 13.55 10.52 13.41
N LEU A 90 12.98 9.85 14.42
CA LEU A 90 11.97 10.45 15.28
C LEU A 90 12.52 11.66 16.04
N THR A 91 13.75 11.56 16.54
CA THR A 91 14.43 12.68 17.22
C THR A 91 14.63 13.85 16.28
N THR A 92 15.12 13.57 15.07
CA THR A 92 15.33 14.59 14.02
C THR A 92 14.02 15.29 13.64
N LEU A 93 12.94 14.53 13.44
CA LEU A 93 11.63 15.08 13.09
C LEU A 93 11.08 15.95 14.22
N LYS A 94 11.20 15.50 15.47
CA LYS A 94 10.78 16.30 16.64
C LYS A 94 11.51 17.63 16.71
N GLU A 95 12.82 17.65 16.46
CA GLU A 95 13.60 18.89 16.45
C GLU A 95 13.15 19.87 15.37
N ILE A 96 12.88 19.36 14.15
CA ILE A 96 12.45 20.18 13.02
C ILE A 96 11.02 20.71 13.19
N LEU A 97 10.12 19.91 13.77
CA LEU A 97 8.70 20.27 13.93
C LEU A 97 8.41 21.04 15.22
N ARG A 98 9.32 21.03 16.20
CA ARG A 98 9.17 21.76 17.46
C ARG A 98 8.81 23.25 17.28
N PRO A 99 9.43 24.01 16.36
CA PRO A 99 9.07 25.42 16.13
C PRO A 99 7.67 25.61 15.54
N LEU A 100 7.04 24.56 15.00
CA LEU A 100 5.71 24.59 14.40
C LEU A 100 4.60 24.26 15.39
N ASN A 101 4.94 24.00 16.67
CA ASN A 101 3.99 23.67 17.74
C ASN A 101 3.04 22.51 17.37
N LEU A 102 3.54 21.47 16.70
CA LEU A 102 2.77 20.27 16.33
C LEU A 102 2.89 19.18 17.40
N ASP A 103 1.78 18.53 17.73
CA ASP A 103 1.72 17.51 18.78
C ASP A 103 1.92 16.11 18.20
N MET A 104 2.76 15.30 18.83
CA MET A 104 2.95 13.90 18.40
C MET A 104 1.79 13.04 18.94
N SER A 105 1.02 12.43 18.04
CA SER A 105 -0.06 11.49 18.36
C SER A 105 0.28 10.10 17.83
N VAL A 106 -0.08 9.05 18.56
CA VAL A 106 0.20 7.65 18.19
C VAL A 106 -1.05 6.94 17.66
N CYS A 107 -2.25 7.37 18.06
CA CYS A 107 -3.50 6.71 17.68
C CYS A 107 -4.29 7.54 16.65
N ASP A 108 -4.48 8.84 16.92
CA ASP A 108 -5.32 9.71 16.09
C ASP A 108 -4.48 10.86 15.53
N ALA A 109 -3.55 10.53 14.64
CA ALA A 109 -2.73 11.53 13.96
C ALA A 109 -3.39 11.99 12.67
N GLU A 110 -3.56 13.31 12.52
CA GLU A 110 -4.12 13.86 11.29
C GLU A 110 -3.11 13.76 10.13
N TYR A 111 -1.83 13.95 10.45
CA TYR A 111 -0.73 13.86 9.49
C TYR A 111 0.21 12.72 9.85
N THR A 112 0.59 11.93 8.85
CA THR A 112 1.59 10.87 8.98
C THR A 112 2.77 11.20 8.08
N ILE A 113 3.95 11.25 8.68
CA ILE A 113 5.21 11.34 7.97
C ILE A 113 5.63 9.92 7.63
N LEU A 114 5.49 9.55 6.36
CA LEU A 114 5.96 8.26 5.85
C LEU A 114 7.45 8.37 5.58
N VAL A 115 8.24 7.45 6.11
CA VAL A 115 9.69 7.38 5.90
C VAL A 115 10.04 5.96 5.46
N GLU A 116 10.54 5.83 4.24
CA GLU A 116 11.02 4.55 3.68
C GLU A 116 12.54 4.62 3.53
N VAL A 117 13.23 3.62 4.07
CA VAL A 117 14.68 3.49 3.98
C VAL A 117 15.05 2.20 3.25
N ASN A 118 15.81 2.33 2.18
CA ASN A 118 16.39 1.25 1.39
C ASN A 118 17.93 1.46 1.31
N PRO A 119 18.74 0.40 1.11
CA PRO A 119 20.17 0.50 0.85
C PRO A 119 20.59 1.58 -0.14
N VAL A 120 19.74 1.91 -1.12
CA VAL A 120 20.06 2.89 -2.16
C VAL A 120 19.58 4.30 -1.81
N VAL A 121 18.40 4.43 -1.19
CA VAL A 121 17.72 5.72 -0.99
C VAL A 121 16.95 5.78 0.31
N CYS A 122 16.82 6.97 0.88
CA CYS A 122 15.86 7.28 1.93
C CYS A 122 14.86 8.29 1.37
N GLY A 123 13.57 7.96 1.41
CA GLY A 123 12.52 8.85 0.94
C GLY A 123 11.49 9.10 2.02
N PHE A 124 10.83 10.25 1.95
CA PHE A 124 9.76 10.58 2.87
C PHE A 124 8.71 11.51 2.23
N SER A 125 7.52 11.49 2.82
CA SER A 125 6.37 12.32 2.43
C SER A 125 5.49 12.64 3.63
N VAL A 126 4.66 13.67 3.50
CA VAL A 126 3.66 14.05 4.51
C VAL A 126 2.29 13.71 3.95
N ILE A 127 1.57 12.83 4.63
CA ILE A 127 0.30 12.28 4.17
C ILE A 127 -0.78 12.60 5.20
N ARG A 128 -1.98 12.95 4.74
CA ARG A 128 -3.16 13.17 5.60
C ARG A 128 -4.11 11.98 5.50
N GLY A 129 -4.61 11.50 6.64
CA GLY A 129 -5.55 10.36 6.67
C GLY A 129 -4.92 9.04 6.20
N TYR A 130 -3.67 8.79 6.58
CA TYR A 130 -2.89 7.63 6.15
C TYR A 130 -3.56 6.28 6.47
N GLU A 131 -4.16 6.14 7.64
CA GLU A 131 -4.84 4.90 8.05
C GLU A 131 -6.29 4.88 7.55
N ASP A 132 -7.06 5.93 7.83
CA ASP A 132 -8.51 5.94 7.55
C ASP A 132 -8.85 5.98 6.06
N LYS A 133 -8.17 6.81 5.26
CA LYS A 133 -8.50 7.04 3.85
C LYS A 133 -7.64 6.22 2.90
N LEU A 134 -6.37 6.07 3.26
CA LEU A 134 -5.39 5.40 2.41
C LEU A 134 -5.11 3.95 2.82
N HIS A 135 -5.66 3.47 3.95
CA HIS A 135 -5.41 2.11 4.44
C HIS A 135 -3.92 1.74 4.43
N GLU A 136 -3.07 2.62 4.99
CA GLU A 136 -1.60 2.51 4.92
C GLU A 136 -1.02 2.48 3.50
N CYS A 137 -1.67 3.24 2.61
CA CYS A 137 -1.46 3.25 1.18
C CYS A 137 -1.58 1.85 0.53
N ASN A 138 -2.38 0.95 1.12
CA ASN A 138 -2.69 -0.36 0.57
C ASN A 138 -3.99 -0.31 -0.27
N LEU A 139 -3.83 -0.38 -1.58
CA LEU A 139 -4.90 -0.20 -2.54
C LEU A 139 -5.85 -1.40 -2.56
N GLN A 140 -5.32 -2.62 -2.36
CA GLN A 140 -6.16 -3.81 -2.22
C GLN A 140 -6.99 -3.79 -0.94
N ALA A 141 -6.41 -3.31 0.18
CA ALA A 141 -7.15 -3.17 1.43
C ALA A 141 -8.30 -2.16 1.29
N LEU A 142 -8.06 -1.04 0.61
CA LEU A 142 -9.12 -0.09 0.27
C LEU A 142 -10.21 -0.76 -0.57
N CYS A 143 -9.86 -1.42 -1.67
CA CYS A 143 -10.82 -2.05 -2.57
C CYS A 143 -11.70 -3.09 -1.85
N LYS A 144 -11.09 -3.89 -0.96
CA LYS A 144 -11.81 -4.84 -0.11
C LYS A 144 -12.75 -4.15 0.87
N ALA A 145 -12.34 -3.03 1.47
CA ALA A 145 -13.16 -2.27 2.41
C ALA A 145 -14.38 -1.62 1.73
N VAL A 146 -14.26 -1.20 0.46
CA VAL A 146 -15.37 -0.61 -0.31
C VAL A 146 -16.22 -1.65 -1.07
N GLY A 147 -15.88 -2.94 -0.97
CA GLY A 147 -16.65 -4.02 -1.58
C GLY A 147 -16.48 -4.15 -3.11
N LEU A 148 -15.41 -3.60 -3.67
CA LEU A 148 -15.06 -3.86 -5.07
C LEU A 148 -14.58 -5.31 -5.18
N LYS A 149 -15.28 -6.11 -5.98
CA LYS A 149 -14.87 -7.49 -6.26
C LYS A 149 -13.70 -7.47 -7.23
N GLU A 150 -12.70 -8.30 -6.97
CA GLU A 150 -11.80 -8.73 -8.04
C GLU A 150 -12.71 -9.44 -9.05
N ASP A 151 -12.66 -9.08 -10.35
CA ASP A 151 -13.40 -9.86 -11.34
C ASP A 151 -12.87 -11.29 -11.21
N GLU A 152 -13.67 -12.20 -10.67
CA GLU A 152 -13.41 -13.63 -10.76
C GLU A 152 -13.43 -13.91 -12.27
N GLU A 153 -12.31 -14.38 -12.82
CA GLU A 153 -12.35 -14.93 -14.17
C GLU A 153 -13.41 -16.03 -14.16
N ASP A 154 -14.32 -15.98 -15.13
CA ASP A 154 -15.23 -17.05 -15.47
C ASP A 154 -14.39 -18.33 -15.70
N ASP A 155 -14.12 -19.10 -14.65
CA ASP A 155 -13.75 -20.51 -14.72
C ASP A 155 -15.05 -21.31 -14.99
N ASP A 156 -15.75 -20.97 -16.08
CA ASP A 156 -16.67 -21.90 -16.75
C ASP A 156 -15.78 -22.94 -17.48
N MET A 157 -15.09 -23.79 -16.72
CA MET A 157 -14.72 -25.10 -17.23
C MET A 157 -15.97 -25.96 -17.08
N ASP A 158 -16.66 -26.12 -18.21
CA ASP A 158 -17.79 -27.03 -18.42
C ASP A 158 -17.68 -28.28 -17.52
N GLU A 159 -18.58 -28.37 -16.53
CA GLU A 159 -18.93 -29.64 -15.90
C GLU A 159 -19.62 -30.49 -16.98
N ASP A 160 -18.85 -31.29 -17.72
CA ASP A 160 -19.44 -32.44 -18.42
C ASP A 160 -19.87 -33.46 -17.34
N GLU A 161 -21.12 -33.29 -16.91
CA GLU A 161 -21.95 -34.30 -16.25
C GLU A 161 -22.10 -35.52 -17.19
N ASP A 162 -21.46 -36.64 -16.85
CA ASP A 162 -21.87 -37.97 -17.32
C ASP A 162 -22.37 -38.79 -16.11
N GLU A 163 -23.61 -38.52 -15.69
CA GLU A 163 -24.52 -39.44 -14.96
C GLU A 163 -25.49 -40.00 -16.03
N ASP A 164 -25.68 -41.29 -16.30
CA ASP A 164 -26.30 -42.36 -15.47
C ASP A 164 -26.39 -43.64 -16.36
N GLU A 165 -26.01 -44.86 -15.94
CA GLU A 165 -26.73 -45.90 -15.17
C GLU A 165 -27.02 -47.21 -15.95
N GLU A 166 -26.68 -48.33 -15.29
CA GLU A 166 -27.42 -49.61 -15.17
C GLU A 166 -27.62 -50.59 -16.36
N ALA A 167 -27.07 -51.81 -16.20
CA ALA A 167 -27.86 -53.05 -15.99
C ALA A 167 -26.99 -54.33 -16.12
N GLY A 168 -27.05 -55.20 -15.11
CA GLY A 168 -26.42 -56.53 -15.13
C GLY A 168 -27.17 -57.60 -15.94
N VAL A 169 -26.54 -58.78 -16.08
CA VAL A 169 -27.07 -60.14 -15.81
C VAL A 169 -26.05 -61.19 -16.32
N ALA A 170 -25.88 -62.24 -15.52
CA ALA A 170 -24.97 -63.38 -15.68
C ALA A 170 -25.33 -64.37 -16.80
N ALA A 171 -24.32 -65.08 -17.33
CA ALA A 171 -24.44 -66.45 -17.86
C ALA A 171 -23.09 -67.20 -17.86
N ASP A 172 -23.08 -68.31 -17.09
CA ASP A 172 -22.36 -69.61 -17.26
C ASP A 172 -22.16 -70.00 -18.76
N GLU A 173 -21.24 -70.82 -19.27
CA GLU A 173 -20.55 -72.07 -18.91
C GLU A 173 -19.55 -72.28 -20.10
N GLU A 174 -18.30 -72.74 -20.02
CA GLU A 174 -17.94 -74.17 -20.06
C GLU A 174 -16.40 -74.33 -20.12
N ARG A 175 -15.97 -75.34 -19.37
CA ARG A 175 -14.66 -75.93 -19.05
C ARG A 175 -13.98 -76.72 -20.18
N ALA A 176 -12.65 -76.66 -20.27
CA ALA A 176 -11.68 -77.78 -20.49
C ALA A 176 -10.29 -77.20 -20.83
N ALA A 177 -9.12 -77.73 -20.46
CA ALA A 177 -8.68 -78.85 -19.65
C ALA A 177 -7.17 -78.68 -19.38
N GLU A 178 -6.69 -79.40 -18.37
CA GLU A 178 -5.32 -79.63 -17.90
C GLU A 178 -4.24 -80.00 -18.95
N ALA A 179 -2.99 -79.83 -18.49
CA ALA A 179 -1.76 -80.58 -18.84
C ALA A 179 -0.98 -80.17 -20.10
N VAL A 180 0.21 -79.56 -19.90
CA VAL A 180 1.55 -80.20 -20.04
C VAL A 180 2.54 -79.48 -19.12
#